data_AF-A0A7X9HC22-F1
#
_entry.id   AF-A0A7X9HC22-F1
#
_cell.length_a   1.000
_cell.length_b   1.000
_cell.length_c   1.000
_cell.angle_alpha   90.00
_cell.angle_beta   90.00
_cell.angle_gamma   90.00
#
_symmetry.space_group_name_H-M   'P 1'
#
loop_
_entity.id
_entity.type
_entity.pdbx_description
1 polymer ?
#
loop_
_entity_poly.entity_id
_entity_poly.type
_entity_poly.pdbx_seq_one_letter_code
_entity_poly.pdbx_strand_id
1 'polypeptide(L)' 'MEDKYLIYRLSESIKKTTDIDKDLFAKMNVKRGLRNEDGSGVLVGLTRIGDVVGYEK' A
#
# COMPACT_ATOMS: atom_id res chain seq x y z
N MET A 1 12.05 -14.29 26.71
CA MET A 1 12.95 -14.08 25.55
C MET A 1 12.23 -14.45 24.25
N GLU A 2 11.43 -15.53 24.24
CA GLU A 2 10.49 -15.90 23.16
C GLU A 2 9.72 -14.72 22.54
N ASP A 3 9.05 -13.90 23.35
CA ASP A 3 8.11 -12.89 22.85
C ASP A 3 8.78 -11.78 22.04
N LYS A 4 9.97 -11.34 22.46
CA LYS A 4 10.76 -10.36 21.72
C LYS A 4 11.22 -10.91 20.37
N TYR A 5 11.57 -12.20 20.33
CA TYR A 5 11.97 -12.85 19.09
C TYR A 5 10.79 -13.04 18.14
N LEU A 6 9.61 -13.39 18.66
CA LEU A 6 8.39 -13.49 17.87
C LEU A 6 8.00 -12.14 17.24
N ILE A 7 7.99 -11.06 18.04
CA ILE A 7 7.69 -9.70 17.55
C ILE A 7 8.69 -9.29 16.47
N TYR A 8 9.99 -9.55 16.69
CA TYR A 8 11.03 -9.28 15.69
C TYR A 8 10.77 -10.04 14.38
N ARG A 9 10.51 -11.34 14.45
CA ARG A 9 10.23 -12.19 13.27
C ARG A 9 9.02 -11.72 12.48
N LEU A 10 7.93 -11.37 13.17
CA LEU A 10 6.72 -10.85 12.54
C LEU A 10 6.97 -9.48 11.88
N SER A 11 7.69 -8.58 12.57
CA SER A 11 8.05 -7.27 12.03
C SER A 11 8.86 -7.36 10.74
N GLU A 12 9.85 -8.26 10.70
CA GLU A 12 10.66 -8.51 9.50
C GLU A 12 9.84 -9.14 8.35
N SER A 13 8.89 -10.01 8.67
CA SER A 13 7.97 -10.59 7.68
C SER A 13 7.08 -9.51 7.04
N ILE A 14 6.54 -8.60 7.85
CA ILE A 14 5.70 -7.49 7.37
C ILE A 14 6.50 -6.62 6.40
N LYS A 15 7.72 -6.18 6.78
CA LYS A 15 8.56 -5.34 5.92
C LYS A 15 8.76 -5.94 4.52
N LYS A 16 8.97 -7.26 4.44
CA LYS A 16 9.16 -7.96 3.15
C LYS A 16 7.87 -8.11 2.36
N THR A 17 6.75 -8.37 3.04
CA THR A 17 5.46 -8.66 2.40
C THR A 17 4.64 -7.41 2.08
N THR A 18 4.96 -6.26 2.66
CA THR A 18 4.33 -4.96 2.37
C THR A 18 5.15 -4.07 1.43
N ASP A 19 6.39 -4.44 1.12
CA ASP A 19 7.20 -3.68 0.18
C ASP A 19 6.66 -3.83 -1.24
N ILE A 20 6.35 -2.70 -1.88
CA ILE A 20 5.80 -2.64 -3.23
C ILE A 20 6.75 -1.80 -4.06
N ASP A 21 7.19 -2.38 -5.17
CA ASP A 21 8.07 -1.70 -6.12
C ASP A 21 7.42 -0.38 -6.59
N LYS A 22 8.15 0.71 -6.39
CA LYS A 22 7.70 2.06 -6.73
C LYS A 22 7.49 2.24 -8.23
N ASP A 23 8.21 1.46 -9.05
CA ASP A 23 8.09 1.52 -10.51
C ASP A 23 6.73 0.98 -10.99
N LEU A 24 6.07 0.13 -10.19
CA LEU A 24 4.73 -0.37 -10.51
C LEU A 24 3.69 0.75 -10.57
N PHE A 25 3.86 1.83 -9.79
CA PHE A 25 2.94 2.97 -9.84
C PHE A 25 2.98 3.66 -11.20
N ALA A 26 4.18 3.81 -11.78
CA ALA A 26 4.34 4.37 -13.11
C ALA A 26 3.83 3.39 -14.19
N LYS A 27 4.21 2.11 -14.10
CA LYS A 27 3.80 1.06 -15.07
C LYS A 27 2.28 0.86 -15.12
N MET A 28 1.62 0.87 -13.97
CA MET A 28 0.17 0.67 -13.85
C MET A 28 -0.62 1.99 -13.95
N ASN A 29 0.06 3.12 -14.19
CA ASN A 29 -0.54 4.46 -14.22
C ASN A 29 -1.39 4.79 -12.97
N VAL A 30 -0.96 4.30 -11.80
CA VAL A 30 -1.63 4.54 -10.52
C VAL A 30 -1.01 5.77 -9.86
N LYS A 31 -1.83 6.79 -9.61
CA LYS A 31 -1.39 7.99 -8.89
C LYS A 31 -1.12 7.66 -7.43
N ARG A 32 0.03 8.08 -6.91
CA ARG A 32 0.39 7.98 -5.50
C ARG A 32 -0.41 9.01 -4.69
N GLY A 33 -1.66 8.67 -4.40
CA GLY A 33 -2.61 9.55 -3.73
C GLY A 33 -3.35 10.49 -4.70
N LEU A 34 -4.67 10.49 -4.60
CA LEU A 34 -5.55 11.52 -5.16
C LEU A 34 -5.90 12.50 -4.03
N ARG A 35 -4.89 13.14 -3.40
CA ARG A 35 -5.15 14.19 -2.41
C ARG A 35 -5.22 15.55 -3.10
N ASN A 36 -6.26 16.29 -2.75
CA ASN A 36 -6.46 17.68 -3.12
C ASN A 36 -5.67 18.60 -2.16
N GLU A 37 -5.49 19.86 -2.56
CA GLU A 37 -4.79 20.88 -1.77
C GLU A 37 -5.49 21.23 -0.44
N ASP A 38 -6.80 20.97 -0.36
CA ASP A 38 -7.61 21.11 0.86
C ASP A 38 -7.50 19.92 1.82
N GLY A 39 -6.68 18.92 1.49
CA GLY A 39 -6.48 17.70 2.28
C GLY A 39 -7.55 16.62 2.06
N SER A 40 -8.60 16.89 1.28
CA SER A 40 -9.59 15.90 0.84
C SER A 40 -9.01 14.96 -0.21
N GLY A 41 -9.66 13.83 -0.44
CA GLY A 41 -9.29 12.89 -1.50
C GLY A 41 -8.94 11.47 -1.00
N VAL A 42 -8.70 10.56 -1.95
CA VAL A 42 -8.55 9.13 -1.68
C VAL A 42 -7.10 8.72 -1.87
N LEU A 43 -6.52 8.05 -0.87
CA LEU A 43 -5.21 7.43 -1.02
C LEU A 43 -5.36 6.19 -1.92
N VAL A 44 -5.08 6.34 -3.21
CA VAL A 44 -4.99 5.18 -4.10
C VAL A 44 -3.58 4.61 -3.99
N GLY A 45 -3.49 3.40 -3.45
CA GLY A 45 -2.26 2.63 -3.34
C GLY A 45 -2.34 1.39 -4.20
N LEU A 46 -1.18 0.85 -4.56
CA LEU A 46 -1.12 -0.52 -5.02
C LEU A 46 -1.25 -1.45 -3.82
N THR A 47 -2.01 -2.51 -3.98
CA THR A 47 -2.14 -3.60 -3.01
C THR A 47 -1.85 -4.90 -3.75
N ARG A 48 -1.27 -5.88 -3.05
CA ARG A 48 -1.12 -7.25 -3.61
C ARG A 48 -2.47 -7.97 -3.73
N ILE A 49 -3.50 -7.50 -3.01
CA ILE A 49 -4.88 -8.00 -3.05
C ILE A 49 -5.76 -6.79 -3.40
N GLY A 50 -6.26 -6.70 -4.63
CA GLY A 50 -7.01 -5.54 -5.09
C GLY A 50 -8.24 -5.91 -5.89
N ASP A 51 -9.41 -5.49 -5.39
CA ASP A 51 -10.66 -5.36 -6.15
C ASP A 51 -10.99 -3.86 -6.22
N VAL A 52 -11.21 -3.34 -7.42
CA VAL A 52 -11.47 -1.92 -7.67
C VAL A 52 -12.76 -1.82 -8.46
N VAL A 53 -13.85 -1.44 -7.77
CA VAL A 53 -15.14 -1.15 -8.39
C VAL A 53 -15.21 0.35 -8.66
N GLY A 54 -15.09 0.74 -9.93
CA GLY A 54 -15.34 2.11 -10.37
C GLY A 54 -16.84 2.37 -10.46
N TYR A 55 -17.32 3.41 -9.78
CA TYR A 55 -18.69 3.90 -9.98
C TYR A 55 -18.65 5.04 -11.01
N GLU A 56 -19.25 4.83 -12.16
CA GLU A 56 -19.60 5.91 -13.09
C GLU A 56 -20.90 6.59 -12.63
N LYS A 57 -21.02 7.89 -12.89
CA LYS A 57 -22.16 8.72 -12.48
C LYS A 57 -23.22 8.76 -13.57
#